data_AF-A0A428FT19-F1
#
_entry.id   AF-A0A428FT19-F1
#
_cell.length_a   1.000
_cell.length_b   1.000
_cell.length_c   1.000
_cell.angle_alpha   90.00
_cell.angle_beta   90.00
_cell.angle_gamma   90.00
#
_symmetry.space_group_name_H-M   'P 1'
#
loop_
_entity.id
_entity.type
_entity.pdbx_description
1 polymer ?
#
loop_
_entity_poly.entity_id
_entity_poly.type
_entity_poly.pdbx_seq_one_letter_code
_entity_poly.pdbx_strand_id
1 'polypeptide(L)'
;MNFQFIFTTHSPYMLSDIKPGNVIILEKNQETGYSEGKVLQNTFAKNIQEIMKENLIDNIYGDFALAKINSMISRLNGEEEQEGNEEELLKEIYLISEPILRNKLLEMYDKKYNTSEFSIEKQLQKLNLNEEQRKQVRAMIEENISSVNADR
;
A
#
# COMPACT_ATOMS: atom_id res chain seq x y z
N MET A 1 4.96 -15.89 -22.73
CA MET A 1 5.12 -14.67 -23.54
C MET A 1 4.83 -13.50 -22.62
N ASN A 2 5.80 -12.60 -22.41
CA ASN A 2 5.64 -11.48 -21.48
C ASN A 2 5.45 -10.20 -22.30
N PHE A 3 4.39 -9.45 -22.00
CA PHE A 3 4.09 -8.18 -22.64
C PHE A 3 4.34 -7.05 -21.64
N GLN A 4 5.00 -5.98 -22.10
CA GLN A 4 5.22 -4.77 -21.32
C GLN A 4 4.53 -3.60 -22.03
N PHE A 5 3.76 -2.83 -21.29
CA PHE A 5 3.11 -1.61 -21.76
C PHE A 5 3.79 -0.40 -21.12
N ILE A 6 4.13 0.60 -21.94
CA ILE A 6 4.69 1.87 -21.49
C ILE A 6 3.78 2.97 -21.98
N PHE A 7 3.25 3.75 -21.05
CA PHE A 7 2.38 4.89 -21.32
C PHE A 7 3.07 6.16 -20.87
N THR A 8 2.89 7.24 -21.65
CA THR A 8 3.34 8.58 -21.28
C THR A 8 2.13 9.49 -21.23
N THR A 9 1.97 10.22 -20.13
CA THR A 9 0.81 11.09 -19.90
C THR A 9 1.27 12.40 -19.26
N HIS A 10 0.62 13.50 -19.64
CA HIS A 10 0.72 14.76 -18.90
C HIS A 10 -0.36 14.86 -17.80
N SER A 11 -1.26 13.87 -17.74
CA SER A 11 -2.34 13.81 -16.79
C SER A 11 -1.94 12.99 -15.55
N PRO A 12 -2.02 13.58 -14.35
CA PRO A 12 -1.64 12.95 -13.09
C PRO A 12 -2.74 12.07 -12.49
N TYR A 13 -3.97 12.10 -13.02
CA TYR A 13 -5.12 11.41 -12.42
C TYR A 13 -4.93 9.89 -12.31
N MET A 14 -4.20 9.33 -13.27
CA MET A 14 -3.95 7.89 -13.31
C MET A 14 -2.93 7.45 -12.25
N LEU A 15 -2.18 8.38 -11.63
CA LEU A 15 -1.07 8.02 -10.76
C LEU A 15 -1.53 7.19 -9.55
N SER A 16 -2.71 7.49 -8.98
CA SER A 16 -3.26 6.71 -7.87
C SER A 16 -3.75 5.32 -8.28
N ASP A 17 -3.97 5.07 -9.56
CA ASP A 17 -4.50 3.79 -10.06
C ASP A 17 -3.36 2.83 -10.43
N ILE A 18 -2.12 3.32 -10.51
CA ILE A 18 -0.95 2.53 -10.87
C ILE A 18 -0.25 1.96 -9.64
N LYS A 19 0.15 0.69 -9.73
CA LYS A 19 0.91 0.01 -8.67
C LYS A 19 2.24 0.71 -8.34
N PRO A 20 2.68 0.65 -7.07
CA PRO A 20 4.02 1.03 -6.64
C PRO A 20 5.12 0.53 -7.58
N GLY A 21 6.10 1.39 -7.87
CA GLY A 21 7.29 1.03 -8.67
C GLY A 21 7.08 1.05 -10.18
N ASN A 22 5.83 1.22 -10.67
CA ASN A 22 5.51 1.23 -12.09
C ASN A 22 5.32 2.64 -12.67
N VAL A 23 5.73 3.67 -11.95
CA VAL A 23 5.65 5.07 -12.39
C VAL A 23 7.04 5.70 -12.35
N ILE A 24 7.39 6.39 -13.44
CA ILE A 24 8.62 7.18 -13.55
C ILE A 24 8.24 8.63 -13.78
N ILE A 25 8.63 9.53 -12.88
CA ILE A 25 8.53 10.98 -13.08
C ILE A 25 9.82 11.46 -13.72
N LEU A 26 9.69 12.32 -14.73
CA LEU A 26 10.81 13.05 -15.30
C LEU A 26 10.85 14.44 -14.66
N GLU A 27 11.87 14.71 -13.85
CA GLU A 27 12.10 16.03 -13.26
C GLU A 27 13.33 16.67 -13.93
N LYS A 28 13.25 17.98 -14.22
CA LYS A 28 14.42 18.70 -14.72
C LYS A 28 15.32 19.08 -13.56
N ASN A 29 16.56 18.60 -13.57
CA ASN A 29 17.59 19.07 -12.65
C ASN A 29 17.99 20.51 -13.05
N GLN A 30 17.72 21.47 -12.18
CA GLN A 30 17.99 22.89 -12.44
C GLN A 30 19.49 23.22 -12.46
N GLU A 31 20.32 22.44 -11.78
CA GLU A 31 21.77 22.67 -11.68
C GLU A 31 22.51 22.13 -12.90
N THR A 32 22.16 20.93 -13.36
CA THR A 32 22.84 20.26 -14.47
C THR A 32 22.18 20.55 -15.83
N GLY A 33 20.92 20.99 -15.83
CA GLY A 33 20.13 21.26 -17.03
C GLY A 33 19.53 20.01 -17.68
N TYR A 34 19.87 18.80 -17.20
CA TYR A 34 19.36 17.54 -17.72
C TYR A 34 18.07 17.09 -17.01
N SER A 35 17.29 16.23 -17.67
CA SER A 35 16.14 15.57 -17.06
C SER A 35 16.55 14.27 -16.39
N GLU A 36 16.12 14.07 -15.15
CA GLU A 36 16.36 12.87 -14.36
C GLU A 36 15.05 12.11 -14.17
N GLY A 37 15.12 10.78 -14.28
CA GLY A 37 13.99 9.89 -14.05
C GLY A 37 13.98 9.39 -12.60
N LYS A 38 12.87 9.59 -11.90
CA LYS A 38 12.66 9.08 -10.55
C LYS A 38 11.52 8.08 -10.53
N VAL A 39 11.81 6.85 -10.09
CA VAL A 39 10.78 5.82 -9.88
C VAL A 39 9.98 6.17 -8.62
N LEU A 40 8.66 6.24 -8.74
CA LEU A 40 7.78 6.42 -7.61
C LEU A 40 7.39 5.07 -7.00
N GLN A 41 7.62 4.96 -5.70
CA GLN A 41 7.24 3.78 -4.91
C GLN A 41 5.88 3.92 -4.23
N ASN A 42 5.32 5.13 -4.16
CA ASN A 42 4.09 5.41 -3.42
C ASN A 42 3.05 6.02 -4.36
N THR A 43 2.32 5.19 -5.08
CA THR A 43 1.39 5.62 -6.13
C THR A 43 -0.01 5.08 -5.89
N PHE A 44 -0.18 3.76 -5.76
CA PHE A 44 -1.51 3.16 -5.64
C PHE A 44 -2.28 3.67 -4.42
N ALA A 45 -3.49 4.17 -4.64
CA ALA A 45 -4.37 4.76 -3.62
C ALA A 45 -3.64 5.79 -2.72
N LYS A 46 -2.63 6.49 -3.26
CA LYS A 46 -2.01 7.66 -2.63
C LYS A 46 -2.80 8.91 -3.01
N ASN A 47 -2.83 9.89 -2.11
CA ASN A 47 -3.30 11.23 -2.45
C ASN A 47 -2.51 11.81 -3.65
N ILE A 48 -3.19 12.02 -4.79
CA ILE A 48 -2.59 12.52 -6.03
C ILE A 48 -1.93 13.89 -5.82
N GLN A 49 -2.52 14.75 -4.98
CA GLN A 49 -1.99 16.08 -4.71
C GLN A 49 -0.63 16.02 -4.00
N GLU A 50 -0.42 15.03 -3.13
CA GLU A 50 0.88 14.80 -2.49
C GLU A 50 1.93 14.29 -3.48
N ILE A 51 1.53 13.53 -4.50
CA ILE A 51 2.43 13.06 -5.57
C ILE A 51 2.83 14.24 -6.46
N MET A 52 1.87 15.05 -6.86
CA MET A 52 2.08 16.17 -7.78
C MET A 52 2.74 17.39 -7.14
N LYS A 53 2.62 17.55 -5.82
CA LYS A 53 2.96 18.78 -5.09
C LYS A 53 2.21 20.01 -5.59
N GLU A 54 1.01 19.82 -6.13
CA GLU A 54 0.13 20.87 -6.63
C GLU A 54 -1.27 20.68 -6.04
N ASN A 55 -1.87 21.76 -5.54
CA ASN A 55 -3.26 21.78 -5.08
C ASN A 55 -4.19 21.86 -6.29
N LEU A 56 -4.34 20.74 -6.97
CA LEU A 56 -5.25 20.59 -8.08
C LEU A 56 -6.32 19.58 -7.67
N ILE A 57 -7.59 19.95 -7.83
CA ILE A 57 -8.77 19.05 -7.93
C ILE A 57 -9.51 18.72 -6.61
N ASP A 58 -10.83 18.56 -6.74
CA ASP A 58 -11.78 18.08 -5.72
C ASP A 58 -11.67 16.57 -5.37
N ASN A 59 -11.02 15.76 -6.22
CA ASN A 59 -10.87 14.31 -6.03
C ASN A 59 -9.39 13.92 -5.97
N ILE A 60 -9.00 13.27 -4.88
CA ILE A 60 -7.61 12.93 -4.54
C ILE A 60 -7.22 11.51 -4.94
N TYR A 61 -8.18 10.71 -5.43
CA TYR A 61 -7.98 9.36 -5.91
C TYR A 61 -8.67 9.15 -7.27
N GLY A 62 -8.08 8.33 -8.12
CA GLY A 62 -8.67 7.86 -9.37
C GLY A 62 -9.81 6.89 -9.12
N ASP A 63 -10.70 6.78 -10.10
CA ASP A 63 -11.93 5.99 -9.99
C ASP A 63 -11.66 4.51 -9.74
N PHE A 64 -10.58 3.97 -10.30
CA PHE A 64 -10.20 2.58 -10.07
C PHE A 64 -9.73 2.35 -8.64
N ALA A 65 -8.86 3.23 -8.11
CA ALA A 65 -8.45 3.16 -6.70
C ALA A 65 -9.66 3.28 -5.77
N LEU A 66 -10.59 4.21 -6.03
CA LEU A 66 -11.83 4.38 -5.26
C LEU A 66 -12.70 3.12 -5.29
N ALA A 67 -12.93 2.54 -6.46
CA ALA A 67 -13.70 1.30 -6.60
C ALA A 67 -13.06 0.15 -5.80
N LYS A 68 -11.72 0.04 -5.82
CA LYS A 68 -11.00 -0.97 -5.04
C LYS A 68 -11.11 -0.74 -3.53
N ILE A 69 -10.95 0.51 -3.07
CA ILE A 69 -11.11 0.86 -1.64
C ILE A 69 -12.52 0.53 -1.16
N ASN A 70 -13.55 0.91 -1.93
CA ASN A 70 -14.94 0.62 -1.58
C ASN A 70 -15.21 -0.89 -1.53
N SER A 71 -14.67 -1.66 -2.48
CA SER A 71 -14.74 -3.12 -2.46
C SER A 71 -14.08 -3.72 -1.22
N MET A 72 -12.89 -3.24 -0.83
CA MET A 72 -12.24 -3.67 0.42
C MET A 72 -13.11 -3.36 1.64
N ILE A 73 -13.71 -2.17 1.71
CA ILE A 73 -14.60 -1.76 2.82
C ILE A 73 -15.83 -2.66 2.90
N SER A 74 -16.54 -2.89 1.79
CA SER A 74 -17.73 -3.74 1.78
C SER A 74 -17.40 -5.19 2.18
N ARG A 75 -16.26 -5.72 1.71
CA ARG A 75 -15.74 -7.01 2.17
C ARG A 75 -15.49 -7.01 3.68
N LEU A 76 -14.87 -5.97 4.23
CA LEU A 76 -14.56 -5.86 5.66
C LEU A 76 -15.80 -5.64 6.55
N ASN A 77 -16.86 -5.02 6.03
CA ASN A 77 -18.12 -4.85 6.74
C ASN A 77 -19.01 -6.11 6.72
N GLY A 78 -18.70 -7.09 5.87
CA GLY A 78 -19.54 -8.29 5.70
C GLY A 78 -20.82 -8.02 4.92
N GLU A 79 -20.85 -6.95 4.12
CA GLU A 79 -21.97 -6.59 3.24
C GLU A 79 -22.05 -7.50 2.01
N GLU A 80 -20.94 -8.15 1.65
CA GLU A 80 -20.86 -9.12 0.55
C GLU A 80 -20.44 -10.51 1.08
N GLU A 81 -21.26 -11.53 0.80
CA GLU A 81 -20.85 -12.94 0.83
C GLU A 81 -19.97 -13.19 -0.41
N GLN A 82 -18.66 -12.95 -0.32
CA GLN A 82 -17.75 -13.23 -1.44
C GLN A 82 -16.56 -14.11 -1.07
N GLU A 83 -16.31 -15.07 -1.98
CA GLU A 83 -15.16 -15.96 -2.10
C GLU A 83 -13.87 -15.16 -2.37
N GLY A 84 -13.33 -14.51 -1.35
CA GLY A 84 -12.02 -13.86 -1.42
C GLY A 84 -11.13 -14.37 -0.31
N ASN A 85 -9.94 -14.88 -0.64
CA ASN A 85 -9.01 -15.38 0.36
C ASN A 85 -8.57 -14.24 1.30
N GLU A 86 -8.54 -14.51 2.61
CA GLU A 86 -8.16 -13.53 3.65
C GLU A 86 -6.81 -12.86 3.31
N GLU A 87 -5.85 -13.70 2.91
CA GLU A 87 -4.50 -13.28 2.52
C GLU A 87 -4.47 -12.36 1.29
N GLU A 88 -5.41 -12.50 0.36
CA GLU A 88 -5.46 -11.67 -0.82
C GLU A 88 -5.91 -10.26 -0.46
N LEU A 89 -6.93 -10.14 0.40
CA LEU A 89 -7.37 -8.84 0.92
C LEU A 89 -6.25 -8.13 1.67
N LEU A 90 -5.50 -8.86 2.51
CA LEU A 90 -4.37 -8.30 3.24
C LEU A 90 -3.29 -7.76 2.29
N LYS A 91 -2.92 -8.54 1.26
CA LYS A 91 -1.98 -8.09 0.22
C LYS A 91 -2.48 -6.85 -0.53
N GLU A 92 -3.77 -6.79 -0.86
CA GLU A 92 -4.38 -5.62 -1.50
C GLU A 92 -4.31 -4.38 -0.60
N ILE A 93 -4.58 -4.52 0.71
CA ILE A 93 -4.48 -3.43 1.68
C ILE A 93 -3.04 -2.90 1.78
N TYR A 94 -2.03 -3.77 1.76
CA TYR A 94 -0.62 -3.34 1.77
C TYR A 94 -0.16 -2.58 0.52
N LEU A 95 -0.85 -2.73 -0.62
CA LEU A 95 -0.55 -1.95 -1.82
C LEU A 95 -0.93 -0.47 -1.66
N ILE A 96 -1.86 -0.15 -0.76
CA ILE A 96 -2.32 1.22 -0.52
C ILE A 96 -1.16 2.04 0.02
N SER A 97 -0.79 3.06 -0.74
CA SER A 97 0.35 3.94 -0.45
C SER A 97 -0.01 5.08 0.52
N GLU A 98 -1.29 5.25 0.86
CA GLU A 98 -1.77 6.22 1.85
C GLU A 98 -1.80 5.63 3.28
N PRO A 99 -0.89 6.02 4.19
CA PRO A 99 -0.73 5.35 5.49
C PRO A 99 -1.98 5.39 6.37
N ILE A 100 -2.69 6.52 6.38
CA ILE A 100 -3.89 6.70 7.20
C ILE A 100 -5.00 5.75 6.74
N LEU A 101 -5.26 5.72 5.43
CA LEU A 101 -6.25 4.84 4.82
C LEU A 101 -5.89 3.37 5.02
N ARG A 102 -4.64 2.99 4.71
CA ARG A 102 -4.14 1.62 4.90
C ARG A 102 -4.31 1.16 6.34
N ASN A 103 -3.87 1.97 7.30
CA ASN A 103 -3.96 1.61 8.72
C ASN A 103 -5.41 1.45 9.19
N LYS A 104 -6.34 2.23 8.63
CA LYS A 104 -7.76 2.08 8.95
C LYS A 104 -8.35 0.77 8.40
N LEU A 105 -7.99 0.40 7.18
CA LEU A 105 -8.44 -0.84 6.56
C LEU A 105 -7.84 -2.07 7.25
N LEU A 106 -6.58 -2.00 7.67
CA LEU A 106 -5.96 -3.05 8.48
C LEU A 106 -6.68 -3.21 9.83
N GLU A 107 -6.99 -2.10 10.53
CA GLU A 107 -7.76 -2.17 11.78
C GLU A 107 -9.13 -2.85 11.60
N MET A 108 -9.80 -2.59 10.48
CA MET A 108 -11.05 -3.24 10.12
C MET A 108 -10.87 -4.73 9.81
N TYR A 109 -9.75 -5.09 9.16
CA TYR A 109 -9.37 -6.47 8.85
C TYR A 109 -9.23 -7.30 10.12
N ASP A 110 -8.49 -6.84 11.12
CA ASP A 110 -8.30 -7.65 12.34
C ASP A 110 -9.57 -7.76 13.16
N LYS A 111 -10.38 -6.69 13.16
CA LYS A 111 -11.68 -6.73 13.83
C LYS A 111 -12.57 -7.82 13.22
N LYS A 112 -12.46 -8.07 11.92
CA LYS A 112 -13.25 -9.10 11.23
C LYS A 112 -12.68 -10.51 11.45
N TYR A 113 -11.36 -10.68 11.35
CA TYR A 113 -10.73 -12.00 11.31
C TYR A 113 -10.06 -12.43 12.64
N ASN A 114 -10.06 -11.58 13.67
CA ASN A 114 -9.41 -11.80 14.96
C ASN A 114 -7.92 -12.18 14.85
N THR A 115 -7.25 -11.73 13.78
CA THR A 115 -5.85 -12.03 13.52
C THR A 115 -4.96 -11.20 14.45
N SER A 116 -4.06 -11.85 15.19
CA SER A 116 -3.11 -11.18 16.10
C SER A 116 -1.99 -10.41 15.37
N GLU A 117 -1.94 -10.52 14.05
CA GLU A 117 -0.84 -10.08 13.19
C GLU A 117 -0.74 -8.55 13.09
N PHE A 118 -1.86 -7.82 13.01
CA PHE A 118 -1.82 -6.35 13.09
C PHE A 118 -1.53 -5.83 14.47
N SER A 119 -1.78 -6.58 15.56
CA SER A 119 -1.32 -6.15 16.88
C SER A 119 0.22 -6.02 16.87
N ILE A 120 0.88 -7.00 16.26
CA ILE A 120 2.33 -7.00 16.06
C ILE A 120 2.74 -5.88 15.09
N GLU A 121 2.06 -5.73 13.96
CA GLU A 121 2.45 -4.70 12.99
C GLU A 121 2.20 -3.26 13.48
N LYS A 122 1.10 -3.03 14.21
CA LYS A 122 0.79 -1.78 14.91
C LYS A 122 1.84 -1.48 15.97
N GLN A 123 2.35 -2.49 16.68
CA GLN A 123 3.48 -2.34 17.59
C GLN A 123 4.77 -1.99 16.83
N LEU A 124 5.06 -2.65 15.70
CA LEU A 124 6.23 -2.35 14.86
C LEU A 124 6.19 -0.93 14.27
N GLN A 125 5.02 -0.45 13.86
CA GLN A 125 4.85 0.92 13.36
C GLN A 125 5.06 1.97 14.46
N LYS A 126 4.61 1.71 15.69
CA LYS A 126 4.86 2.60 16.85
C LYS A 126 6.33 2.75 17.21
N LEU A 127 7.17 1.79 16.80
CA LEU A 127 8.59 1.77 17.14
C LEU A 127 9.46 2.60 16.20
N ASN A 128 8.89 3.35 15.23
CA ASN A 128 9.65 4.16 14.24
C ASN A 128 10.78 3.36 13.54
N LEU A 129 10.55 2.06 13.34
CA LEU A 129 11.55 1.16 12.74
C LEU A 129 11.58 1.32 11.23
N ASN A 130 12.79 1.26 10.66
CA ASN A 130 12.98 1.16 9.21
C ASN A 130 12.59 -0.24 8.70
N GLU A 131 12.45 -0.39 7.38
CA GLU A 131 11.96 -1.63 6.76
C GLU A 131 12.85 -2.86 7.08
N GLU A 132 14.18 -2.68 7.18
CA GLU A 132 15.08 -3.77 7.57
C GLU A 132 14.89 -4.21 9.01
N GLN A 133 14.73 -3.26 9.94
CA GLN A 133 14.47 -3.54 11.34
C GLN A 133 13.13 -4.26 11.53
N ARG A 134 12.09 -3.86 10.78
CA ARG A 134 10.78 -4.55 10.81
C ARG A 134 10.93 -6.00 10.37
N LYS A 135 11.70 -6.26 9.33
CA LYS A 135 11.96 -7.62 8.81
C LYS A 135 12.71 -8.48 9.82
N GLN A 136 13.70 -7.93 10.52
CA GLN A 136 14.41 -8.63 11.59
C GLN A 136 13.50 -8.96 12.76
N VAL A 137 12.67 -8.01 13.21
CA VAL A 137 11.76 -8.27 14.34
C VAL A 137 10.70 -9.31 13.98
N ARG A 138 10.19 -9.31 12.73
CA ARG A 138 9.29 -10.36 12.24
C ARG A 138 9.95 -11.75 12.33
N ALA A 139 11.18 -11.88 11.83
CA ALA A 139 11.93 -13.14 11.90
C ALA A 139 12.15 -13.63 13.35
N MET A 140 12.47 -12.73 14.27
CA MET A 140 12.64 -13.07 15.69
C MET A 140 11.32 -13.52 16.38
N ILE A 141 10.19 -12.96 15.96
CA ILE A 141 8.87 -13.35 16.49
C ILE A 141 8.48 -14.73 15.95
N GLU A 142 8.66 -14.97 14.65
CA GLU A 142 8.39 -16.28 14.02
C GLU A 142 9.25 -17.39 14.64
N GLU A 143 10.54 -17.13 14.86
CA GLU A 143 11.46 -18.09 15.49
C GLU A 143 11.01 -18.44 16.92
N ASN A 144 10.61 -17.45 17.73
CA ASN A 144 10.09 -17.68 19.08
C ASN A 144 8.75 -18.43 19.11
N ILE A 145 7.86 -18.19 18.15
CA ILE A 145 6.60 -18.95 18.04
C ILE A 145 6.87 -20.39 17.63
N SER A 146 7.87 -20.62 16.77
CA SER A 146 8.28 -21.96 16.34
C SER A 146 8.93 -22.78 17.48
N SER A 147 9.76 -22.15 18.32
CA SER A 147 10.41 -22.82 19.44
C SER A 147 9.43 -23.17 20.56
N VAL A 148 8.46 -22.29 20.85
CA VAL A 148 7.41 -22.54 21.86
C VAL A 148 6.46 -23.69 21.46
N ASN A 149 6.25 -23.90 20.16
CA ASN A 149 5.42 -25.02 19.67
C ASN A 149 6.21 -26.33 19.48
N ALA A 150 7.54 -26.30 19.44
CA ALA A 150 8.38 -27.48 19.38
C ALA A 150 8.58 -28.16 20.76
N ASP A 151 8.36 -27.42 21.85
CA ASP A 151 8.46 -27.91 23.24
C ASP A 151 7.11 -28.42 23.81
N ARG A 152 6.10 -28.67 22.97
CA ARG A 152 4.78 -29.24 23.36
C ARG A 152 4.55 -30.65 22.83
#